data_AF-K1PRE0-F1
#
_entry.id   AF-K1PRE0-F1
#
_cell.length_a   1.000
_cell.length_b   1.000
_cell.length_c   1.000
_cell.angle_alpha   90.00
_cell.angle_beta   90.00
_cell.angle_gamma   90.00
#
_symmetry.space_group_name_H-M   'P 1'
#
loop_
_entity.id
_entity.type
_entity.pdbx_description
1 polymer ?
#
loop_
_entity_poly.entity_id
_entity_poly.type
_entity_poly.pdbx_seq_one_letter_code
_entity_poly.pdbx_strand_id
1 'polypeptide(L)'
;MGANSSSFNELSTNEYLKRLSSPEPINPIDPYWNQLLSFSFLIPINSSDGKLLEESTSSICKGVAINNCRSGNFGALIRNFLVRATELKASVQCEDNIFTWQTYNALFIIRSLSKYFVEHLSEELILQQFEAKPKEMGGYKDPEEMGPLLEELMNSLVEMLVDVPVMNFTYALHLEALNTLLVLMSIQMFQPQPAHKFTVYQIMMQGRCSIHACVLVKVLLRNFCNQEKCPPELYRQSSDMNSMVASVAASLWSVMTLGMGAKTEKKEEEFQETLLANQSLLFLLVLTNHCTGERGVSNPYREALFSFTNIHEESSVSQVAATFKMDYNLLFSALCSTLRDDQTTLLLYLLIHRNSGVKAFIFSRTNIDQLCLINDISLVMCGGDVPVMSLSVVGDAPVEDSI
;
A
#
# COMPACT_ATOMS: atom_id res chain seq x y z
N MET A 1 23.43 -22.43 8.64
CA MET A 1 23.14 -23.50 7.66
C MET A 1 22.21 -22.91 6.60
N GLY A 2 22.73 -22.73 5.38
CA GLY A 2 22.07 -22.45 4.10
C GLY A 2 20.87 -21.49 4.05
N ALA A 3 21.11 -20.18 4.04
CA ALA A 3 20.16 -19.24 3.42
C ALA A 3 20.32 -19.36 1.90
N ASN A 4 19.52 -20.22 1.27
CA ASN A 4 19.52 -20.37 -0.19
C ASN A 4 18.81 -19.15 -0.79
N SER A 5 19.57 -18.22 -1.39
CA SER A 5 19.00 -17.17 -2.22
C SER A 5 18.27 -17.82 -3.39
N SER A 6 16.96 -17.59 -3.50
CA SER A 6 16.16 -18.16 -4.59
C SER A 6 16.16 -17.18 -5.76
N SER A 7 16.66 -17.60 -6.92
CA SER A 7 16.35 -16.87 -8.16
C SER A 7 14.83 -16.92 -8.42
N PHE A 8 14.25 -15.93 -9.12
CA PHE A 8 12.80 -15.93 -9.38
C PHE A 8 12.34 -17.26 -10.02
N ASN A 9 13.15 -17.82 -10.93
CA ASN A 9 12.88 -19.09 -11.61
C ASN A 9 12.80 -20.31 -10.66
N GLU A 10 13.49 -20.26 -9.52
CA GLU A 10 13.52 -21.33 -8.51
C GLU A 10 12.34 -21.26 -7.53
N LEU A 11 11.55 -20.18 -7.53
CA LEU A 11 10.40 -20.05 -6.63
C LEU A 11 9.33 -21.10 -6.91
N SER A 12 9.15 -21.45 -8.19
CA SER A 12 8.18 -22.48 -8.61
C SER A 12 8.51 -23.88 -8.08
N THR A 13 9.80 -24.15 -7.82
CA THR A 13 10.28 -25.45 -7.33
C THR A 13 10.55 -25.46 -5.84
N ASN A 14 10.42 -24.32 -5.15
CA ASN A 14 10.67 -24.19 -3.71
C ASN A 14 9.71 -25.07 -2.89
N GLU A 15 10.27 -26.04 -2.17
CA GLU A 15 9.50 -27.02 -1.39
C GLU A 15 8.68 -26.39 -0.26
N TYR A 16 9.14 -25.28 0.32
CA TYR A 16 8.38 -24.57 1.35
C TYR A 16 7.16 -23.89 0.74
N LEU A 17 7.30 -23.21 -0.40
CA LEU A 17 6.16 -22.61 -1.11
C LEU A 17 5.18 -23.67 -1.62
N LYS A 18 5.67 -24.82 -2.10
CA LYS A 18 4.80 -25.96 -2.45
C LYS A 18 4.02 -26.47 -1.24
N ARG A 19 4.67 -26.61 -0.08
CA ARG A 19 4.01 -26.99 1.17
C ARG A 19 2.93 -25.98 1.58
N LEU A 20 3.18 -24.68 1.40
CA LEU A 20 2.19 -23.63 1.65
C LEU A 20 0.93 -23.83 0.78
N SER A 21 1.12 -24.16 -0.50
CA SER A 21 0.03 -24.42 -1.46
C SER A 21 -0.65 -25.79 -1.31
N SER A 22 -0.17 -26.63 -0.39
CA SER A 22 -0.68 -27.99 -0.21
C SER A 22 -2.05 -28.03 0.49
N PRO A 23 -2.82 -29.12 0.37
CA PRO A 23 -4.07 -29.30 1.10
C PRO A 23 -3.87 -29.65 2.59
N GLU A 24 -2.62 -29.83 3.03
CA GLU A 24 -2.30 -30.14 4.42
C GLU A 24 -2.26 -28.86 5.25
N PRO A 25 -2.96 -28.82 6.40
CA PRO A 25 -2.97 -27.65 7.26
C PRO A 25 -1.63 -27.44 7.97
N ILE A 26 -1.17 -26.20 8.02
CA ILE A 26 0.03 -25.78 8.72
C ILE A 26 -0.39 -24.99 9.96
N ASN A 27 0.11 -25.40 11.14
CA ASN A 27 -0.22 -24.71 12.38
C ASN A 27 0.43 -23.30 12.40
N PRO A 28 -0.27 -22.23 12.83
CA PRO A 28 0.29 -20.87 12.92
C PRO A 28 1.60 -20.73 13.72
N ILE A 29 1.85 -21.62 14.69
CA ILE A 29 3.07 -21.63 15.52
C ILE A 29 4.10 -22.69 15.11
N ASP A 30 3.92 -23.33 13.96
CA ASP A 30 4.84 -24.37 13.45
C ASP A 30 6.23 -23.78 13.14
N PRO A 31 7.34 -24.44 13.53
CA PRO A 31 8.70 -24.03 13.15
C PRO A 31 8.93 -23.88 11.64
N TYR A 32 8.09 -24.51 10.80
CA TYR A 32 8.04 -24.33 9.36
C TYR A 32 8.04 -22.85 8.95
N TRP A 33 7.31 -21.97 9.66
CA TRP A 33 7.27 -20.55 9.32
C TRP A 33 8.64 -19.91 9.43
N ASN A 34 9.42 -20.24 10.45
CA ASN A 34 10.77 -19.70 10.58
C ASN A 34 11.67 -20.14 9.42
N GLN A 35 11.46 -21.36 8.88
CA GLN A 35 12.22 -21.84 7.73
C GLN A 35 11.79 -21.16 6.43
N LEU A 36 10.48 -21.08 6.16
CA LEU A 36 9.93 -20.39 4.99
C LEU A 36 10.29 -18.90 4.98
N LEU A 37 10.16 -18.23 6.13
CA LEU A 37 10.41 -16.80 6.26
C LEU A 37 11.89 -16.45 6.35
N SER A 38 12.77 -17.46 6.47
CA SER A 38 14.22 -17.28 6.38
C SER A 38 14.76 -17.48 4.96
N PHE A 39 13.90 -17.49 3.94
CA PHE A 39 14.36 -17.44 2.55
C PHE A 39 14.66 -16.01 2.11
N SER A 40 15.76 -15.84 1.37
CA SER A 40 16.03 -14.58 0.69
C SER A 40 15.21 -14.53 -0.60
N PHE A 41 14.08 -13.81 -0.55
CA PHE A 41 13.31 -13.49 -1.74
C PHE A 41 14.00 -12.36 -2.50
N LEU A 42 14.22 -12.56 -3.80
CA LEU A 42 14.54 -11.45 -4.69
C LEU A 42 13.29 -10.58 -4.80
N ILE A 43 13.48 -9.29 -4.66
CA ILE A 43 12.39 -8.34 -4.67
C ILE A 43 12.39 -7.65 -6.04
N PRO A 44 11.21 -7.48 -6.68
CA PRO A 44 11.16 -6.96 -8.03
C PRO A 44 11.52 -5.47 -8.10
N ILE A 45 12.60 -5.16 -8.83
CA ILE A 45 13.19 -3.82 -8.95
C ILE A 45 12.63 -3.08 -10.16
N ASN A 46 12.29 -3.80 -11.23
CA ASN A 46 11.64 -3.25 -12.44
C ASN A 46 10.29 -3.98 -12.74
N SER A 47 9.53 -3.47 -13.71
CA SER A 47 8.25 -4.06 -14.10
C SER A 47 8.38 -5.46 -14.70
N SER A 48 9.51 -5.75 -15.36
CA SER A 48 9.84 -7.08 -15.88
C SER A 48 10.09 -8.08 -14.75
N ASP A 49 10.80 -7.69 -13.69
CA ASP A 49 10.99 -8.53 -12.50
C ASP A 49 9.65 -8.85 -11.82
N GLY A 50 8.75 -7.86 -11.79
CA GLY A 50 7.38 -8.04 -11.29
C GLY A 50 6.62 -9.12 -12.06
N LYS A 51 6.64 -9.04 -13.39
CA LYS A 51 6.03 -10.06 -14.27
C LYS A 51 6.67 -11.43 -14.08
N LEU A 52 8.00 -11.48 -13.97
CA LEU A 52 8.72 -12.74 -13.75
C LEU A 52 8.37 -13.38 -12.41
N LEU A 53 8.22 -12.58 -11.35
CA LEU A 53 7.75 -13.05 -10.05
C LEU A 53 6.34 -13.65 -10.15
N GLU A 54 5.42 -12.95 -10.83
CA GLU A 54 4.04 -13.42 -11.03
C GLU A 54 3.99 -14.72 -11.83
N GLU A 55 4.71 -14.80 -12.93
CA GLU A 55 4.83 -16.02 -13.74
C GLU A 55 5.42 -17.18 -12.93
N SER A 56 6.48 -16.92 -12.18
CA SER A 56 7.19 -17.94 -11.40
C SER A 56 6.39 -18.44 -10.18
N THR A 57 5.49 -17.63 -9.64
CA THR A 57 4.67 -17.97 -8.46
C THR A 57 3.23 -18.34 -8.80
N SER A 58 2.81 -18.19 -10.06
CA SER A 58 1.42 -18.44 -10.52
C SER A 58 0.89 -19.82 -10.10
N SER A 59 1.69 -20.87 -10.24
CA SER A 59 1.30 -22.23 -9.85
C SER A 59 1.07 -22.38 -8.33
N ILE A 60 1.91 -21.72 -7.52
CA ILE A 60 1.81 -21.69 -6.07
C ILE A 60 0.56 -20.91 -5.65
N CYS A 61 0.36 -19.70 -6.18
CA CYS A 61 -0.80 -18.86 -5.88
C CYS A 61 -2.11 -19.56 -6.24
N LYS A 62 -2.17 -20.19 -7.42
CA LYS A 62 -3.31 -21.01 -7.84
C LYS A 62 -3.54 -22.19 -6.90
N GLY A 63 -2.47 -22.89 -6.50
CA GLY A 63 -2.55 -23.99 -5.54
C GLY A 63 -3.13 -23.56 -4.20
N VAL A 64 -2.69 -22.41 -3.67
CA VAL A 64 -3.25 -21.82 -2.44
C VAL A 64 -4.73 -21.49 -2.65
N ALA A 65 -5.11 -20.79 -3.73
CA ALA A 65 -6.50 -20.42 -3.99
C ALA A 65 -7.46 -21.62 -3.99
N ILE A 66 -7.01 -22.77 -4.53
CA ILE A 66 -7.80 -24.01 -4.58
C ILE A 66 -7.85 -24.72 -3.23
N ASN A 67 -6.72 -24.81 -2.52
CA ASN A 67 -6.59 -25.69 -1.35
C ASN A 67 -6.86 -24.99 -0.02
N ASN A 68 -6.75 -23.65 0.05
CA ASN A 68 -6.77 -22.91 1.31
C ASN A 68 -8.11 -22.98 2.03
N CYS A 69 -9.25 -23.10 1.33
CA CYS A 69 -10.55 -23.35 1.99
C CYS A 69 -10.57 -24.62 2.84
N ARG A 70 -9.65 -25.57 2.59
CA ARG A 70 -9.46 -26.79 3.39
C ARG A 70 -8.28 -26.68 4.36
N SER A 71 -7.14 -26.15 3.92
CA SER A 71 -5.91 -26.15 4.72
C SER A 71 -5.84 -24.97 5.70
N GLY A 72 -6.42 -23.81 5.35
CA GLY A 72 -6.32 -22.56 6.10
C GLY A 72 -4.89 -22.00 6.18
N ASN A 73 -4.00 -22.42 5.29
CA ASN A 73 -2.58 -22.05 5.30
C ASN A 73 -2.34 -20.54 5.11
N PHE A 74 -3.18 -19.87 4.31
CA PHE A 74 -3.13 -18.42 4.15
C PHE A 74 -3.50 -17.71 5.45
N GLY A 75 -4.57 -18.16 6.12
CA GLY A 75 -4.96 -17.64 7.43
C GLY A 75 -3.87 -17.88 8.48
N ALA A 76 -3.23 -19.04 8.48
CA ALA A 76 -2.12 -19.35 9.37
C ALA A 76 -0.89 -18.45 9.12
N LEU A 77 -0.57 -18.14 7.86
CA LEU A 77 0.49 -17.18 7.51
C LEU A 77 0.17 -15.77 8.03
N ILE A 78 -1.06 -15.29 7.86
CA ILE A 78 -1.49 -13.99 8.38
C ILE A 78 -1.37 -13.95 9.90
N ARG A 79 -1.78 -15.02 10.60
CA ARG A 79 -1.61 -15.10 12.07
C ARG A 79 -0.16 -15.05 12.49
N ASN A 80 0.72 -15.73 11.77
CA ASN A 80 2.16 -15.66 12.02
C ASN A 80 2.69 -14.23 11.82
N PHE A 81 2.25 -13.55 10.77
CA PHE A 81 2.58 -12.13 10.54
C PHE A 81 2.05 -11.22 11.66
N LEU A 82 0.80 -11.39 12.08
CA LEU A 82 0.18 -10.55 13.12
C LEU A 82 0.92 -10.66 14.45
N VAL A 83 1.30 -11.88 14.87
CA VAL A 83 2.15 -12.07 16.06
C VAL A 83 3.46 -11.28 15.92
N ARG A 84 4.13 -11.37 14.78
CA ARG A 84 5.37 -10.64 14.53
C ARG A 84 5.19 -9.13 14.52
N ALA A 85 4.10 -8.65 13.93
CA ALA A 85 3.78 -7.22 13.86
C ALA A 85 3.62 -6.59 15.26
N THR A 86 3.08 -7.33 16.24
CA THR A 86 2.95 -6.82 17.63
C THR A 86 4.30 -6.60 18.32
N GLU A 87 5.31 -7.41 18.00
CA GLU A 87 6.64 -7.32 18.61
C GLU A 87 7.56 -6.36 17.83
N LEU A 88 7.17 -5.94 16.62
CA LEU A 88 8.00 -5.17 15.70
C LEU A 88 8.55 -3.87 16.30
N LYS A 89 7.75 -3.15 17.10
CA LYS A 89 8.20 -1.94 17.81
C LYS A 89 9.36 -2.22 18.76
N ALA A 90 9.28 -3.31 19.51
CA ALA A 90 10.32 -3.72 20.44
C ALA A 90 11.55 -4.20 19.67
N SER A 91 11.37 -5.00 18.62
CA SER A 91 12.45 -5.49 17.75
C SER A 91 13.23 -4.36 17.08
N VAL A 92 12.54 -3.27 16.69
CA VAL A 92 13.14 -2.06 16.14
C VAL A 92 14.07 -1.37 17.14
N GLN A 93 13.67 -1.28 18.41
CA GLN A 93 14.51 -0.69 19.47
C GLN A 93 15.77 -1.53 19.75
N CYS A 94 15.70 -2.83 19.48
CA CYS A 94 16.82 -3.77 19.63
C CYS A 94 17.65 -3.94 18.35
N GLU A 95 17.32 -3.24 17.26
CA GLU A 95 17.97 -3.38 15.94
C GLU A 95 18.00 -4.84 15.42
N ASP A 96 16.95 -5.63 15.71
CA ASP A 96 16.85 -7.02 15.24
C ASP A 96 16.47 -7.07 13.75
N ASN A 97 17.51 -7.06 12.90
CA ASN A 97 17.38 -7.13 11.45
C ASN A 97 16.76 -8.45 10.98
N ILE A 98 17.00 -9.57 11.67
CA ILE A 98 16.49 -10.89 11.27
C ILE A 98 14.97 -10.93 11.49
N PHE A 99 14.51 -10.42 12.64
CA PHE A 99 13.09 -10.35 12.95
C PHE A 99 12.34 -9.46 11.95
N THR A 100 12.89 -8.28 11.68
CA THR A 100 12.31 -7.32 10.72
C THR A 100 12.21 -7.94 9.32
N TRP A 101 13.26 -8.66 8.91
CA TRP A 101 13.29 -9.35 7.62
C TRP A 101 12.29 -10.50 7.51
N GLN A 102 12.16 -11.35 8.53
CA GLN A 102 11.16 -12.42 8.53
C GLN A 102 9.73 -11.84 8.49
N THR A 103 9.51 -10.72 9.18
CA THR A 103 8.22 -10.00 9.16
C THR A 103 7.92 -9.46 7.77
N TYR A 104 8.92 -8.86 7.12
CA TYR A 104 8.83 -8.41 5.73
C TYR A 104 8.51 -9.57 4.78
N ASN A 105 9.21 -10.70 4.89
CA ASN A 105 8.99 -11.88 4.04
C ASN A 105 7.58 -12.45 4.19
N ALA A 106 7.04 -12.45 5.42
CA ALA A 106 5.67 -12.91 5.65
C ALA A 106 4.69 -12.01 4.91
N LEU A 107 4.86 -10.69 5.05
CA LEU A 107 4.03 -9.71 4.37
C LEU A 107 4.17 -9.79 2.84
N PHE A 108 5.37 -10.05 2.34
CA PHE A 108 5.63 -10.23 0.91
C PHE A 108 4.87 -11.40 0.29
N ILE A 109 4.84 -12.53 0.98
CA ILE A 109 4.06 -13.69 0.56
C ILE A 109 2.56 -13.36 0.66
N ILE A 110 2.11 -12.71 1.73
CA ILE A 110 0.71 -12.27 1.91
C ILE A 110 0.27 -11.36 0.76
N ARG A 111 1.07 -10.35 0.39
CA ARG A 111 0.78 -9.45 -0.73
C ARG A 111 0.67 -10.22 -2.04
N SER A 112 1.63 -11.10 -2.31
CA SER A 112 1.69 -11.86 -3.56
C SER A 112 0.47 -12.77 -3.74
N LEU A 113 0.04 -13.44 -2.66
CA LEU A 113 -1.19 -14.25 -2.65
C LEU A 113 -2.45 -13.38 -2.77
N SER A 114 -2.53 -12.29 -2.00
CA SER A 114 -3.67 -11.37 -2.03
C SER A 114 -3.85 -10.74 -3.41
N LYS A 115 -2.75 -10.40 -4.10
CA LYS A 115 -2.77 -9.90 -5.47
C LYS A 115 -3.43 -10.91 -6.41
N TYR A 116 -2.97 -12.15 -6.37
CA TYR A 116 -3.57 -13.22 -7.18
C TYR A 116 -5.07 -13.37 -6.89
N PHE A 117 -5.48 -13.32 -5.62
CA PHE A 117 -6.90 -13.41 -5.24
C PHE A 117 -7.72 -12.24 -5.80
N VAL A 118 -7.23 -11.01 -5.67
CA VAL A 118 -7.91 -9.80 -6.17
C VAL A 118 -8.08 -9.84 -7.70
N GLU A 119 -7.09 -10.37 -8.42
CA GLU A 119 -7.12 -10.46 -9.89
C GLU A 119 -8.00 -11.58 -10.44
N HIS A 120 -8.22 -12.66 -9.67
CA HIS A 120 -8.82 -13.90 -10.18
C HIS A 120 -10.10 -14.37 -9.46
N LEU A 121 -10.43 -13.81 -8.29
CA LEU A 121 -11.56 -14.24 -7.47
C LEU A 121 -12.59 -13.11 -7.29
N SER A 122 -13.84 -13.48 -7.05
CA SER A 122 -14.87 -12.55 -6.60
C SER A 122 -14.61 -12.12 -5.16
N GLU A 123 -15.17 -10.98 -4.74
CA GLU A 123 -15.02 -10.50 -3.36
C GLU A 123 -15.43 -11.56 -2.33
N GLU A 124 -16.55 -12.24 -2.53
CA GLU A 124 -17.02 -13.31 -1.63
C GLU A 124 -15.97 -14.42 -1.47
N LEU A 125 -15.37 -14.86 -2.57
CA LEU A 125 -14.32 -15.89 -2.54
C LEU A 125 -13.05 -15.36 -1.87
N ILE A 126 -12.70 -14.10 -2.06
CA ILE A 126 -11.57 -13.46 -1.36
C ILE A 126 -11.79 -13.50 0.14
N LEU A 127 -12.97 -13.07 0.62
CA LEU A 127 -13.31 -13.09 2.05
C LEU A 127 -13.24 -14.53 2.62
N GLN A 128 -13.71 -15.52 1.86
CA GLN A 128 -13.57 -16.93 2.25
C GLN A 128 -12.11 -17.37 2.39
N GLN A 129 -11.16 -16.83 1.60
CA GLN A 129 -9.73 -17.14 1.77
C GLN A 129 -9.21 -16.66 3.14
N PHE A 130 -9.65 -15.49 3.62
CA PHE A 130 -9.28 -14.94 4.93
C PHE A 130 -9.97 -15.68 6.09
N GLU A 131 -11.18 -16.19 5.88
CA GLU A 131 -11.95 -16.89 6.89
C GLU A 131 -11.65 -18.40 6.99
N ALA A 132 -10.96 -18.96 5.98
CA ALA A 132 -10.65 -20.37 5.92
C ALA A 132 -9.83 -20.86 7.12
N LYS A 133 -10.34 -21.88 7.82
CA LYS A 133 -9.66 -22.55 8.94
C LYS A 133 -9.78 -24.06 8.78
N PRO A 134 -8.73 -24.84 9.09
CA PRO A 134 -8.85 -26.28 9.13
C PRO A 134 -9.71 -26.71 10.33
N LYS A 135 -10.31 -27.91 10.25
CA LYS A 135 -11.17 -28.46 11.31
C LYS A 135 -10.48 -28.53 12.66
N GLU A 136 -9.18 -28.78 12.67
CA GLU A 136 -8.33 -28.78 13.86
C GLU A 136 -7.08 -27.94 13.57
N MET A 137 -6.91 -26.82 14.28
CA MET A 137 -5.71 -25.96 14.17
C MET A 137 -4.55 -26.45 15.07
N GLY A 138 -4.44 -27.76 15.29
CA GLY A 138 -3.37 -28.34 16.13
C GLY A 138 -3.27 -27.73 17.53
N GLY A 139 -4.42 -27.42 18.15
CA GLY A 139 -4.49 -26.81 19.48
C GLY A 139 -4.31 -25.28 19.52
N TYR A 140 -3.94 -24.64 18.41
CA TYR A 140 -3.93 -23.18 18.31
C TYR A 140 -5.36 -22.64 18.38
N LYS A 141 -5.55 -21.58 19.16
CA LYS A 141 -6.82 -20.85 19.26
C LYS A 141 -6.54 -19.38 19.04
N ASP A 142 -7.41 -18.76 18.25
CA ASP A 142 -7.39 -17.31 18.10
C ASP A 142 -7.66 -16.65 19.46
N PRO A 143 -7.06 -15.49 19.74
CA PRO A 143 -7.44 -14.68 20.89
C PRO A 143 -8.95 -14.40 20.86
N GLU A 144 -9.61 -14.43 22.02
CA GLU A 144 -11.08 -14.26 22.10
C GLU A 144 -11.56 -12.91 21.54
N GLU A 145 -10.71 -11.89 21.62
CA GLU A 145 -10.99 -10.53 21.13
C GLU A 145 -10.67 -10.33 19.64
N MET A 146 -10.16 -11.36 18.96
CA MET A 146 -9.72 -11.24 17.58
C MET A 146 -10.91 -11.13 16.63
N GLY A 147 -10.96 -10.03 15.89
CA GLY A 147 -11.95 -9.79 14.85
C GLY A 147 -11.70 -10.59 13.56
N PRO A 148 -12.44 -10.28 12.48
CA PRO A 148 -12.21 -10.86 11.17
C PRO A 148 -10.76 -10.70 10.71
N LEU A 149 -10.17 -11.74 10.14
CA LEU A 149 -8.73 -11.79 9.88
C LEU A 149 -8.27 -10.73 8.86
N LEU A 150 -9.11 -10.40 7.88
CA LEU A 150 -8.87 -9.31 6.94
C LEU A 150 -8.80 -7.96 7.65
N GLU A 151 -9.71 -7.70 8.58
CA GLU A 151 -9.72 -6.46 9.35
C GLU A 151 -8.50 -6.35 10.25
N GLU A 152 -8.12 -7.45 10.94
CA GLU A 152 -6.90 -7.48 11.77
C GLU A 152 -5.64 -7.22 10.94
N LEU A 153 -5.53 -7.83 9.75
CA LEU A 153 -4.41 -7.58 8.84
C LEU A 153 -4.37 -6.10 8.45
N MET A 154 -5.47 -5.54 7.94
CA MET A 154 -5.51 -4.16 7.47
C MET A 154 -5.23 -3.16 8.60
N ASN A 155 -5.80 -3.37 9.79
CA ASN A 155 -5.55 -2.54 10.95
C ASN A 155 -4.07 -2.62 11.37
N SER A 156 -3.49 -3.82 11.42
CA SER A 156 -2.07 -4.01 11.74
C SER A 156 -1.13 -3.33 10.73
N LEU A 157 -1.49 -3.33 9.43
CA LEU A 157 -0.72 -2.61 8.41
C LEU A 157 -0.80 -1.09 8.60
N VAL A 158 -1.98 -0.55 8.93
CA VAL A 158 -2.13 0.87 9.24
C VAL A 158 -1.35 1.25 10.50
N GLU A 159 -1.45 0.47 11.57
CA GLU A 159 -0.68 0.65 12.82
C GLU A 159 0.83 0.61 12.58
N MET A 160 1.29 -0.34 11.76
CA MET A 160 2.69 -0.43 11.36
C MET A 160 3.16 0.84 10.66
N LEU A 161 2.38 1.39 9.72
CA LEU A 161 2.73 2.62 9.01
C LEU A 161 2.79 3.83 9.94
N VAL A 162 1.88 3.94 10.92
CA VAL A 162 1.82 5.11 11.80
C VAL A 162 2.78 5.05 12.98
N ASP A 163 3.07 3.85 13.48
CA ASP A 163 3.77 3.69 14.74
C ASP A 163 5.23 3.20 14.61
N VAL A 164 5.59 2.54 13.52
CA VAL A 164 6.98 2.09 13.29
C VAL A 164 7.75 3.21 12.61
N PRO A 165 8.90 3.65 13.13
CA PRO A 165 9.70 4.68 12.47
C PRO A 165 10.26 4.16 11.14
N VAL A 166 10.32 5.07 10.15
CA VAL A 166 11.02 4.81 8.89
C VAL A 166 12.53 4.93 9.15
N MET A 167 13.24 3.84 8.93
CA MET A 167 14.70 3.71 9.05
C MET A 167 15.18 2.77 7.94
N ASN A 168 16.50 2.66 7.72
CA ASN A 168 17.02 1.85 6.62
C ASN A 168 16.50 0.40 6.61
N PHE A 169 16.48 -0.26 7.77
CA PHE A 169 16.07 -1.66 7.90
C PHE A 169 14.55 -1.87 7.97
N THR A 170 13.77 -0.81 8.25
CA THR A 170 12.29 -0.85 8.25
C THR A 170 11.67 -0.29 6.97
N TYR A 171 12.46 0.37 6.12
CA TYR A 171 11.99 1.03 4.89
C TYR A 171 11.20 0.08 3.98
N ALA A 172 11.73 -1.12 3.72
CA ALA A 172 11.05 -2.09 2.86
C ALA A 172 9.74 -2.59 3.47
N LEU A 173 9.66 -2.65 4.79
CA LEU A 173 8.47 -3.10 5.49
C LEU A 173 7.33 -2.08 5.35
N HIS A 174 7.65 -0.78 5.49
CA HIS A 174 6.71 0.32 5.19
C HIS A 174 6.21 0.25 3.76
N LEU A 175 7.12 0.06 2.81
CA LEU A 175 6.80 -0.04 1.40
C LEU A 175 5.90 -1.23 1.09
N GLU A 176 6.19 -2.38 1.69
CA GLU A 176 5.42 -3.60 1.51
C GLU A 176 4.04 -3.51 2.17
N ALA A 177 3.91 -2.81 3.30
CA ALA A 177 2.63 -2.51 3.92
C ALA A 177 1.74 -1.63 3.03
N LEU A 178 2.30 -0.55 2.46
CA LEU A 178 1.58 0.29 1.49
C LEU A 178 1.14 -0.52 0.27
N ASN A 179 2.05 -1.30 -0.31
CA ASN A 179 1.74 -2.12 -1.48
C ASN A 179 0.66 -3.16 -1.17
N THR A 180 0.66 -3.76 0.01
CA THR A 180 -0.37 -4.72 0.44
C THR A 180 -1.73 -4.06 0.56
N LEU A 181 -1.82 -2.88 1.19
CA LEU A 181 -3.07 -2.12 1.28
C LEU A 181 -3.58 -1.68 -0.10
N LEU A 182 -2.69 -1.21 -0.98
CA LEU A 182 -3.02 -0.86 -2.36
C LEU A 182 -3.56 -2.06 -3.15
N VAL A 183 -2.92 -3.23 -3.02
CA VAL A 183 -3.39 -4.47 -3.65
C VAL A 183 -4.78 -4.86 -3.16
N LEU A 184 -5.05 -4.82 -1.85
CA LEU A 184 -6.38 -5.17 -1.34
C LEU A 184 -7.44 -4.19 -1.85
N MET A 185 -7.11 -2.89 -1.91
CA MET A 185 -8.03 -1.84 -2.36
C MET A 185 -8.20 -1.75 -3.88
N SER A 186 -7.34 -2.39 -4.66
CA SER A 186 -7.46 -2.41 -6.13
C SER A 186 -8.60 -3.31 -6.64
N ILE A 187 -9.30 -4.02 -5.76
CA ILE A 187 -10.45 -4.89 -6.09
C ILE A 187 -11.50 -4.24 -7.00
N GLN A 188 -11.74 -2.94 -6.85
CA GLN A 188 -12.65 -2.17 -7.72
C GLN A 188 -12.22 -2.12 -9.19
N MET A 189 -10.95 -2.39 -9.52
CA MET A 189 -10.46 -2.44 -10.90
C MET A 189 -10.86 -3.74 -11.60
N PHE A 190 -11.17 -4.79 -10.83
CA PHE A 190 -11.47 -6.12 -11.34
C PHE A 190 -12.96 -6.49 -11.23
N GLN A 191 -13.74 -5.73 -10.46
CA GLN A 191 -15.15 -6.01 -10.20
C GLN A 191 -16.02 -4.77 -10.39
N PRO A 192 -17.11 -4.86 -11.17
CA PRO A 192 -17.96 -3.72 -11.52
C PRO A 192 -18.95 -3.39 -10.40
N GLN A 193 -18.46 -2.97 -9.23
CA GLN A 193 -19.29 -2.39 -8.18
C GLN A 193 -18.67 -1.13 -7.58
N PRO A 194 -19.50 -0.21 -7.05
CA PRO A 194 -19.01 0.98 -6.37
C PRO A 194 -18.08 0.65 -5.18
N ALA A 195 -17.02 1.45 -5.01
CA ALA A 195 -15.97 1.24 -4.01
C ALA A 195 -16.50 0.98 -2.58
N HIS A 196 -17.49 1.74 -2.13
CA HIS A 196 -18.07 1.64 -0.77
C HIS A 196 -18.73 0.30 -0.44
N LYS A 197 -19.11 -0.47 -1.46
CA LYS A 197 -19.75 -1.77 -1.25
C LYS A 197 -18.75 -2.85 -0.88
N PHE A 198 -17.48 -2.67 -1.26
CA PHE A 198 -16.45 -3.61 -0.90
C PHE A 198 -16.12 -3.52 0.59
N THR A 199 -16.01 -4.67 1.23
CA THR A 199 -15.64 -4.88 2.62
C THR A 199 -14.30 -4.24 2.95
N VAL A 200 -13.33 -4.32 2.03
CA VAL A 200 -12.00 -3.69 2.17
C VAL A 200 -12.13 -2.17 2.38
N TYR A 201 -13.01 -1.50 1.61
CA TYR A 201 -13.23 -0.06 1.75
C TYR A 201 -14.04 0.27 3.02
N GLN A 202 -14.99 -0.58 3.40
CA GLN A 202 -15.72 -0.42 4.67
C GLN A 202 -14.79 -0.53 5.87
N ILE A 203 -13.85 -1.49 5.87
CA ILE A 203 -12.82 -1.64 6.91
C ILE A 203 -11.97 -0.36 7.00
N MET A 204 -11.50 0.16 5.87
CA MET A 204 -10.68 1.38 5.86
C MET A 204 -11.47 2.62 6.34
N MET A 205 -12.67 2.84 5.79
CA MET A 205 -13.40 4.09 5.99
C MET A 205 -14.24 4.13 7.27
N GLN A 206 -14.72 2.97 7.75
CA GLN A 206 -15.67 2.85 8.85
C GLN A 206 -15.22 1.91 9.97
N GLY A 207 -14.22 1.04 9.71
CA GLY A 207 -13.65 0.14 10.70
C GLY A 207 -12.59 0.81 11.60
N ARG A 208 -11.81 0.00 12.33
CA ARG A 208 -10.75 0.49 13.24
C ARG A 208 -9.68 1.33 12.56
N CYS A 209 -9.42 1.08 11.27
CA CYS A 209 -8.48 1.88 10.47
C CYS A 209 -8.84 3.38 10.43
N SER A 210 -10.13 3.72 10.54
CA SER A 210 -10.62 5.11 10.54
C SER A 210 -10.14 5.93 11.74
N ILE A 211 -9.88 5.27 12.88
CA ILE A 211 -9.35 5.91 14.10
C ILE A 211 -7.98 6.54 13.82
N HIS A 212 -7.18 5.88 12.98
CA HIS A 212 -5.84 6.30 12.61
C HIS A 212 -5.82 7.32 11.46
N ALA A 213 -6.97 7.74 10.91
CA ALA A 213 -7.02 8.50 9.66
C ALA A 213 -6.17 9.77 9.65
N CYS A 214 -6.22 10.55 10.73
CA CYS A 214 -5.47 11.80 10.83
C CYS A 214 -3.96 11.56 10.93
N VAL A 215 -3.55 10.54 11.69
CA VAL A 215 -2.14 10.19 11.84
C VAL A 215 -1.59 9.58 10.55
N LEU A 216 -2.37 8.71 9.89
CA LEU A 216 -1.99 8.09 8.63
C LEU A 216 -1.81 9.13 7.53
N VAL A 217 -2.77 10.04 7.34
CA VAL A 217 -2.64 11.12 6.34
C VAL A 217 -1.42 11.98 6.62
N LYS A 218 -1.14 12.31 7.90
CA LYS A 218 0.07 13.04 8.29
C LYS A 218 1.34 12.29 7.92
N VAL A 219 1.41 10.98 8.17
CA VAL A 219 2.58 10.14 7.86
C VAL A 219 2.79 10.05 6.36
N LEU A 220 1.73 9.79 5.59
CA LEU A 220 1.82 9.68 4.12
C LEU A 220 2.29 11.00 3.49
N LEU A 221 1.73 12.13 3.94
CA LEU A 221 2.16 13.45 3.51
C LEU A 221 3.60 13.76 3.93
N ARG A 222 4.00 13.37 5.14
CA ARG A 222 5.39 13.55 5.61
C ARG A 222 6.37 12.74 4.77
N ASN A 223 6.06 11.49 4.44
CA ASN A 223 6.88 10.67 3.55
C ASN A 223 7.00 11.32 2.17
N PHE A 224 5.89 11.82 1.63
CA PHE A 224 5.87 12.60 0.39
C PHE A 224 6.74 13.86 0.48
N CYS A 225 6.71 14.60 1.59
CA CYS A 225 7.51 15.81 1.73
C CYS A 225 8.99 15.53 1.92
N ASN A 226 9.34 14.49 2.67
CA ASN A 226 10.73 14.17 2.98
C ASN A 226 11.49 13.59 1.78
N GLN A 227 10.79 12.93 0.85
CA GLN A 227 11.40 12.31 -0.33
C GLN A 227 12.63 11.45 0.06
N GLU A 228 12.49 10.66 1.13
CA GLU A 228 13.59 9.84 1.63
C GLU A 228 14.05 8.87 0.54
N LYS A 229 15.36 8.90 0.28
CA LYS A 229 15.96 7.99 -0.68
C LYS A 229 15.93 6.59 -0.11
N CYS A 230 15.53 5.65 -0.95
CA CYS A 230 15.53 4.25 -0.62
C CYS A 230 16.98 3.81 -0.30
N PRO A 231 17.20 3.13 0.83
CA PRO A 231 18.52 2.69 1.27
C PRO A 231 19.30 1.95 0.16
N PRO A 232 20.61 2.24 -0.03
CA PRO A 232 21.42 1.61 -1.07
C PRO A 232 21.54 0.08 -0.91
N GLU A 233 21.45 -0.42 0.32
CA GLU A 233 21.38 -1.85 0.60
C GLU A 233 20.22 -2.51 -0.15
N LEU A 234 19.17 -1.73 -0.48
CA LEU A 234 18.02 -2.24 -1.18
C LEU A 234 18.21 -2.42 -2.69
N TYR A 235 19.09 -1.65 -3.32
CA TYR A 235 19.34 -1.76 -4.76
C TYR A 235 20.55 -2.60 -5.10
N ARG A 236 21.48 -2.75 -4.15
CA ARG A 236 22.76 -3.36 -4.43
C ARG A 236 22.60 -4.87 -4.48
N GLN A 237 22.41 -5.40 -5.69
CA GLN A 237 22.83 -6.76 -6.04
C GLN A 237 24.36 -6.83 -5.88
N SER A 238 24.85 -7.05 -4.66
CA SER A 238 26.26 -7.34 -4.42
C SER A 238 26.41 -8.62 -3.62
N SER A 239 27.32 -9.45 -4.12
CA SER A 239 27.80 -10.76 -3.68
C SER A 239 28.24 -10.91 -2.21
N ASP A 240 28.03 -9.91 -1.36
CA ASP A 240 28.47 -9.90 0.02
C ASP A 240 27.29 -10.08 0.99
N MET A 241 27.41 -11.14 1.79
CA MET A 241 26.44 -11.78 2.68
C MET A 241 25.75 -10.88 3.73
N ASN A 242 26.02 -9.57 3.76
CA ASN A 242 25.59 -8.66 4.83
C ASN A 242 24.67 -7.50 4.39
N SER A 243 24.22 -7.45 3.13
CA SER A 243 23.28 -6.43 2.65
C SER A 243 21.91 -7.05 2.41
N MET A 244 21.14 -7.25 3.48
CA MET A 244 19.91 -8.07 3.50
C MET A 244 18.64 -7.26 3.74
N VAL A 245 18.29 -6.32 2.87
CA VAL A 245 16.89 -6.03 2.53
C VAL A 245 16.95 -5.35 1.17
N ALA A 246 16.35 -5.90 0.09
CA ALA A 246 16.52 -5.36 -1.27
C ALA A 246 15.35 -5.32 -2.26
N SER A 247 14.53 -4.24 -2.16
CA SER A 247 13.78 -3.42 -3.16
C SER A 247 12.51 -3.93 -3.88
N VAL A 248 11.33 -3.56 -3.34
CA VAL A 248 9.99 -3.66 -3.98
C VAL A 248 9.66 -2.30 -4.57
N ALA A 249 9.39 -2.13 -5.87
CA ALA A 249 8.50 -1.02 -6.28
C ALA A 249 8.04 -0.98 -7.74
N ALA A 250 8.66 -1.68 -8.68
CA ALA A 250 8.37 -1.35 -10.08
C ALA A 250 7.28 -2.18 -10.76
N SER A 251 6.67 -3.13 -10.06
CA SER A 251 5.65 -4.01 -10.65
C SER A 251 4.27 -3.37 -10.80
N LEU A 252 3.92 -2.34 -10.02
CA LEU A 252 2.58 -1.74 -10.03
C LEU A 252 2.40 -0.59 -11.02
N TRP A 253 3.48 -0.02 -11.55
CA TRP A 253 3.40 1.19 -12.36
C TRP A 253 3.12 0.98 -13.86
N SER A 254 3.30 -0.24 -14.39
CA SER A 254 3.05 -0.52 -15.81
C SER A 254 1.56 -0.63 -16.18
N VAL A 255 0.66 -0.73 -15.20
CA VAL A 255 -0.79 -0.92 -15.44
C VAL A 255 -1.59 0.38 -15.30
N MET A 256 -1.07 1.39 -14.58
CA MET A 256 -1.78 2.64 -14.33
C MET A 256 -1.46 3.76 -15.33
N THR A 257 -0.47 3.57 -16.20
CA THR A 257 -0.29 4.38 -17.42
C THR A 257 -1.11 3.76 -18.55
N LEU A 258 -2.39 4.14 -18.61
CA LEU A 258 -3.24 3.95 -19.79
C LEU A 258 -2.51 4.47 -21.05
N GLY A 259 -1.89 3.56 -21.81
CA GLY A 259 -1.67 3.69 -23.26
C GLY A 259 -0.80 4.84 -23.80
N MET A 260 0.01 5.55 -23.00
CA MET A 260 0.90 6.60 -23.53
C MET A 260 2.36 6.15 -23.46
N GLY A 261 2.80 5.48 -24.52
CA GLY A 261 4.21 5.17 -24.76
C GLY A 261 5.02 6.43 -24.99
N ALA A 262 5.69 6.92 -23.93
CA ALA A 262 6.77 7.88 -24.06
C ALA A 262 8.02 7.32 -23.39
N LYS A 263 9.02 6.97 -24.21
CA LYS A 263 10.36 6.57 -23.77
C LYS A 263 10.91 7.64 -22.81
N THR A 264 11.26 7.30 -21.58
CA THR A 264 11.98 8.23 -20.70
C THR A 264 12.89 7.48 -19.73
N GLU A 265 14.07 7.07 -20.20
CA GLU A 265 15.10 6.38 -19.40
C GLU A 265 15.55 7.22 -18.18
N LYS A 266 15.52 8.55 -18.26
CA LYS A 266 15.81 9.44 -17.11
C LYS A 266 14.69 9.55 -16.07
N LYS A 267 13.43 9.24 -16.40
CA LYS A 267 12.32 9.29 -15.43
C LYS A 267 12.39 8.12 -14.46
N GLU A 268 12.91 6.98 -14.90
CA GLU A 268 12.97 5.78 -14.08
C GLU A 268 14.00 5.90 -12.96
N GLU A 269 15.18 6.50 -13.20
CA GLU A 269 16.24 6.60 -12.19
C GLU A 269 15.88 7.52 -11.00
N GLU A 270 15.41 8.75 -11.23
CA GLU A 270 15.03 9.68 -10.13
C GLU A 270 13.77 9.20 -9.38
N PHE A 271 12.79 8.62 -10.09
CA PHE A 271 11.56 8.10 -9.49
C PHE A 271 11.79 6.81 -8.71
N GLN A 272 12.78 6.00 -9.12
CA GLN A 272 13.21 4.84 -8.38
C GLN A 272 13.91 5.21 -7.08
N GLU A 273 14.46 6.43 -6.90
CA GLU A 273 15.14 6.80 -5.65
C GLU A 273 14.17 7.02 -4.48
N THR A 274 12.95 7.54 -4.68
CA THR A 274 12.03 7.97 -3.60
C THR A 274 10.74 7.13 -3.50
N LEU A 275 10.89 5.81 -3.57
CA LEU A 275 9.78 4.85 -3.66
C LEU A 275 8.69 5.02 -2.59
N LEU A 276 9.10 5.21 -1.32
CA LEU A 276 8.17 5.34 -0.21
C LEU A 276 7.33 6.60 -0.33
N ALA A 277 7.92 7.70 -0.79
CA ALA A 277 7.20 8.96 -1.02
C ALA A 277 6.13 8.79 -2.11
N ASN A 278 6.48 8.13 -3.22
CA ASN A 278 5.59 7.91 -4.34
C ASN A 278 4.44 6.94 -3.97
N GLN A 279 4.74 5.83 -3.30
CA GLN A 279 3.69 4.91 -2.82
C GLN A 279 2.81 5.54 -1.74
N SER A 280 3.38 6.39 -0.87
CA SER A 280 2.59 7.12 0.13
C SER A 280 1.63 8.10 -0.53
N LEU A 281 2.07 8.81 -1.57
CA LEU A 281 1.23 9.72 -2.33
C LEU A 281 0.11 8.97 -3.06
N LEU A 282 0.44 7.89 -3.77
CA LEU A 282 -0.55 7.07 -4.45
C LEU A 282 -1.62 6.56 -3.47
N PHE A 283 -1.19 5.98 -2.35
CA PHE A 283 -2.12 5.48 -1.35
C PHE A 283 -2.99 6.59 -0.73
N LEU A 284 -2.40 7.76 -0.45
CA LEU A 284 -3.15 8.93 0.00
C LEU A 284 -4.22 9.37 -1.01
N LEU A 285 -3.88 9.39 -2.30
CA LEU A 285 -4.82 9.75 -3.36
C LEU A 285 -5.95 8.74 -3.49
N VAL A 286 -5.66 7.43 -3.39
CA VAL A 286 -6.71 6.40 -3.37
C VAL A 286 -7.62 6.62 -2.17
N LEU A 287 -7.07 6.77 -0.96
CA LEU A 287 -7.87 6.99 0.25
C LEU A 287 -8.75 8.23 0.16
N THR A 288 -8.26 9.33 -0.40
CA THR A 288 -8.99 10.61 -0.41
C THR A 288 -9.99 10.77 -1.56
N ASN A 289 -9.86 10.00 -2.64
CA ASN A 289 -10.75 10.10 -3.80
C ASN A 289 -11.90 9.08 -3.82
N HIS A 290 -11.85 8.02 -3.01
CA HIS A 290 -12.95 7.06 -2.92
C HIS A 290 -13.97 7.40 -1.83
N CYS A 291 -15.19 6.87 -1.96
CA CYS A 291 -16.28 7.04 -0.98
C CYS A 291 -16.62 8.52 -0.65
N THR A 292 -16.69 9.40 -1.66
CA THR A 292 -16.78 10.86 -1.45
C THR A 292 -18.18 11.46 -1.57
N GLY A 293 -19.15 10.74 -2.13
CA GLY A 293 -20.46 11.30 -2.53
C GLY A 293 -21.68 10.59 -1.96
N GLU A 294 -21.50 9.62 -1.07
CA GLU A 294 -22.59 8.79 -0.58
C GLU A 294 -23.19 9.30 0.71
N ARG A 295 -24.53 9.31 0.77
CA ARG A 295 -25.27 9.72 1.96
C ARG A 295 -25.02 8.70 3.08
N GLY A 296 -24.28 9.11 4.11
CA GLY A 296 -24.07 8.33 5.32
C GLY A 296 -22.69 7.70 5.48
N VAL A 297 -21.81 7.79 4.46
CA VAL A 297 -20.41 7.36 4.57
C VAL A 297 -19.52 8.60 4.56
N SER A 298 -18.94 8.94 5.70
CA SER A 298 -17.87 9.93 5.77
C SER A 298 -16.55 9.27 5.36
N ASN A 299 -15.72 10.01 4.62
CA ASN A 299 -14.35 9.62 4.34
C ASN A 299 -13.41 10.36 5.31
N PRO A 300 -12.95 9.70 6.39
CA PRO A 300 -12.17 10.36 7.43
C PRO A 300 -10.78 10.79 6.94
N TYR A 301 -10.19 10.09 5.96
CA TYR A 301 -8.88 10.45 5.38
C TYR A 301 -8.99 11.73 4.53
N ARG A 302 -10.08 11.87 3.78
CA ARG A 302 -10.37 13.08 3.00
C ARG A 302 -10.63 14.28 3.91
N GLU A 303 -11.40 14.09 4.98
CA GLU A 303 -11.63 15.12 5.99
C GLU A 303 -10.31 15.56 6.65
N ALA A 304 -9.44 14.60 7.01
CA ALA A 304 -8.12 14.87 7.57
C ALA A 304 -7.22 15.67 6.59
N LEU A 305 -7.20 15.31 5.30
CA LEU A 305 -6.43 16.01 4.28
C LEU A 305 -6.89 17.47 4.08
N PHE A 306 -8.17 17.77 4.27
CA PHE A 306 -8.70 19.12 4.05
C PHE A 306 -8.70 19.99 5.30
N SER A 307 -8.46 19.41 6.47
CA SER A 307 -8.61 20.10 7.75
C SER A 307 -7.28 20.34 8.47
N PHE A 308 -6.15 19.79 8.00
CA PHE A 308 -4.85 20.01 8.65
C PHE A 308 -4.38 21.48 8.56
N THR A 309 -3.63 21.92 9.56
CA THR A 309 -3.17 23.30 9.72
C THR A 309 -1.65 23.43 9.74
N ASN A 310 -1.14 24.65 9.63
CA ASN A 310 0.30 24.89 9.65
C ASN A 310 0.86 24.72 11.06
N ILE A 311 2.10 24.23 11.19
CA ILE A 311 2.80 24.16 12.49
C ILE A 311 2.93 25.54 13.15
N HIS A 312 3.08 26.59 12.34
CA HIS A 312 3.27 27.97 12.81
C HIS A 312 1.97 28.72 13.12
N GLU A 313 0.80 28.12 12.91
CA GLU A 313 -0.47 28.73 13.29
C GLU A 313 -0.80 28.41 14.76
N GLU A 314 -1.00 29.45 15.56
CA GLU A 314 -1.53 29.33 16.92
C GLU A 314 -2.99 28.84 16.85
N SER A 315 -3.24 27.67 17.42
CA SER A 315 -4.57 27.05 17.39
C SER A 315 -5.54 27.86 18.24
N SER A 316 -6.57 28.44 17.63
CA SER A 316 -7.72 28.95 18.39
C SER A 316 -8.45 27.77 19.05
N VAL A 317 -8.92 27.97 20.28
CA VAL A 317 -9.35 26.94 21.26
C VAL A 317 -10.63 26.17 20.85
N SER A 318 -11.09 26.27 19.60
CA SER A 318 -12.44 25.83 19.20
C SER A 318 -12.50 24.74 18.13
N GLN A 319 -11.38 24.18 17.65
CA GLN A 319 -11.42 23.08 16.67
C GLN A 319 -11.35 21.71 17.37
N VAL A 320 -12.53 21.13 17.59
CA VAL A 320 -12.75 19.81 18.22
C VAL A 320 -12.61 18.64 17.23
N ALA A 321 -12.43 18.90 15.94
CA ALA A 321 -12.04 17.84 14.99
C ALA A 321 -10.55 17.53 15.19
N ALA A 322 -10.18 16.26 15.29
CA ALA A 322 -8.80 15.81 15.47
C ALA A 322 -7.93 16.22 14.27
N THR A 323 -7.48 17.46 14.21
CA THR A 323 -6.65 17.97 13.11
C THR A 323 -5.18 17.90 13.48
N PHE A 324 -4.37 17.42 12.54
CA PHE A 324 -2.91 17.41 12.69
C PHE A 324 -2.30 18.70 12.14
N LYS A 325 -1.07 19.00 12.56
CA LYS A 325 -0.26 20.10 12.04
C LYS A 325 0.86 19.61 11.14
N MET A 326 1.17 20.36 10.09
CA MET A 326 2.26 20.09 9.15
C MET A 326 2.95 21.37 8.68
N ASP A 327 4.23 21.31 8.32
CA ASP A 327 4.95 22.49 7.81
C ASP A 327 4.57 22.74 6.35
N TYR A 328 3.88 23.86 6.11
CA TYR A 328 3.50 24.26 4.76
C TYR A 328 4.70 24.58 3.86
N ASN A 329 5.85 24.97 4.41
CA ASN A 329 7.06 25.22 3.61
C ASN A 329 7.61 23.93 3.02
N LEU A 330 7.70 22.86 3.84
CA LEU A 330 8.15 21.55 3.38
C LEU A 330 7.20 21.00 2.32
N LEU A 331 5.89 21.11 2.56
CA LEU A 331 4.88 20.70 1.58
C LEU A 331 5.01 21.46 0.27
N PHE A 332 5.12 22.79 0.32
CA PHE A 332 5.28 23.63 -0.87
C PHE A 332 6.54 23.28 -1.65
N SER A 333 7.68 23.09 -0.97
CA SER A 333 8.93 22.71 -1.61
C SER A 333 8.81 21.36 -2.32
N ALA A 334 8.22 20.36 -1.66
CA ALA A 334 8.03 19.02 -2.21
C ALA A 334 7.07 19.02 -3.40
N LEU A 335 5.98 19.79 -3.32
CA LEU A 335 5.08 20.01 -4.45
C LEU A 335 5.87 20.57 -5.63
N CYS A 336 6.54 21.72 -5.45
CA CYS A 336 7.31 22.37 -6.51
C CYS A 336 8.38 21.47 -7.16
N SER A 337 9.06 20.63 -6.39
CA SER A 337 10.07 19.70 -6.93
C SER A 337 9.47 18.54 -7.73
N THR A 338 8.23 18.15 -7.44
CA THR A 338 7.59 16.95 -8.01
C THR A 338 6.38 17.26 -8.92
N LEU A 339 6.12 18.53 -9.25
CA LEU A 339 4.99 18.99 -10.08
C LEU A 339 4.88 18.35 -11.47
N ARG A 340 5.96 17.74 -11.97
CA ARG A 340 5.95 17.07 -13.28
C ARG A 340 5.19 15.74 -13.26
N ASP A 341 4.82 15.26 -12.08
CA ASP A 341 4.02 14.06 -11.88
C ASP A 341 2.53 14.39 -11.79
N ASP A 342 1.71 13.56 -12.42
CA ASP A 342 0.25 13.67 -12.42
C ASP A 342 -0.31 13.50 -11.00
N GLN A 343 0.31 12.63 -10.18
CA GLN A 343 -0.09 12.41 -8.80
C GLN A 343 0.07 13.65 -7.94
N THR A 344 1.23 14.31 -8.04
CA THR A 344 1.51 15.56 -7.33
C THR A 344 0.56 16.67 -7.77
N THR A 345 0.28 16.73 -9.08
CA THR A 345 -0.68 17.67 -9.65
C THR A 345 -2.07 17.47 -9.07
N LEU A 346 -2.54 16.23 -8.96
CA LEU A 346 -3.83 15.91 -8.35
C LEU A 346 -3.86 16.28 -6.87
N LEU A 347 -2.80 16.00 -6.10
CA LEU A 347 -2.70 16.41 -4.70
C LEU A 347 -2.78 17.93 -4.57
N LEU A 348 -2.02 18.67 -5.38
CA LEU A 348 -2.04 20.13 -5.40
C LEU A 348 -3.46 20.65 -5.68
N TYR A 349 -4.13 20.10 -6.68
CA TYR A 349 -5.50 20.47 -7.03
C TYR A 349 -6.46 20.28 -5.85
N LEU A 350 -6.40 19.11 -5.19
CA LEU A 350 -7.22 18.81 -4.02
C LEU A 350 -6.97 19.79 -2.87
N LEU A 351 -5.71 20.12 -2.59
CA LEU A 351 -5.32 21.02 -1.51
C LEU A 351 -5.74 22.46 -1.79
N ILE A 352 -5.50 22.99 -2.99
CA ILE A 352 -5.90 24.36 -3.37
C ILE A 352 -7.41 24.52 -3.30
N HIS A 353 -8.17 23.52 -3.71
CA HIS A 353 -9.62 23.62 -3.79
C HIS A 353 -10.30 23.48 -2.41
N ARG A 354 -9.75 22.66 -1.50
CA ARG A 354 -10.45 22.25 -0.27
C ARG A 354 -9.77 22.64 1.03
N ASN A 355 -8.46 22.89 1.05
CA ASN A 355 -7.75 23.36 2.24
C ASN A 355 -7.46 24.86 2.13
N SER A 356 -8.24 25.69 2.82
CA SER A 356 -8.11 27.16 2.76
C SER A 356 -6.78 27.67 3.32
N GLY A 357 -6.19 26.98 4.30
CA GLY A 357 -4.91 27.36 4.90
C GLY A 357 -3.75 27.16 3.90
N VAL A 358 -3.68 25.98 3.29
CA VAL A 358 -2.69 25.69 2.25
C VAL A 358 -2.89 26.61 1.05
N LYS A 359 -4.15 26.82 0.62
CA LYS A 359 -4.49 27.76 -0.45
C LYS A 359 -3.93 29.16 -0.16
N ALA A 360 -4.27 29.74 0.99
CA ALA A 360 -3.80 31.08 1.38
C ALA A 360 -2.27 31.16 1.44
N PHE A 361 -1.61 30.12 1.98
CA PHE A 361 -0.16 30.06 2.04
C PHE A 361 0.48 30.04 0.64
N ILE A 362 -0.02 29.20 -0.28
CA ILE A 362 0.48 29.13 -1.65
C ILE A 362 0.32 30.48 -2.36
N PHE A 363 -0.85 31.12 -2.24
CA PHE A 363 -1.11 32.43 -2.86
C PHE A 363 -0.31 33.59 -2.26
N SER A 364 0.19 33.44 -1.03
CA SER A 364 1.04 34.46 -0.41
C SER A 364 2.49 34.45 -0.91
N ARG A 365 2.91 33.42 -1.65
CA ARG A 365 4.29 33.26 -2.12
C ARG A 365 4.53 33.97 -3.44
N THR A 366 5.69 34.60 -3.57
CA THR A 366 6.12 35.30 -4.79
C THR A 366 6.51 34.36 -5.94
N ASN A 367 6.74 33.07 -5.66
CA ASN A 367 7.21 32.09 -6.65
C ASN A 367 6.07 31.22 -7.23
N ILE A 368 4.83 31.73 -7.25
CA ILE A 368 3.66 31.03 -7.82
C ILE A 368 3.89 30.65 -9.28
N ASP A 369 4.71 31.41 -10.02
CA ASP A 369 5.05 31.12 -11.41
C ASP A 369 5.68 29.73 -11.60
N GLN A 370 6.34 29.18 -10.56
CA GLN A 370 6.88 27.81 -10.59
C GLN A 370 5.78 26.73 -10.59
N LEU A 371 4.58 27.05 -10.07
CA LEU A 371 3.39 26.20 -10.09
C LEU A 371 2.54 26.37 -11.36
N CYS A 372 2.65 27.51 -12.05
CA CYS A 372 1.85 27.87 -13.22
C CYS A 372 2.26 27.18 -14.55
N LEU A 373 3.16 26.19 -14.53
CA LEU A 373 3.58 25.45 -15.73
C LEU A 373 2.56 24.40 -16.21
N ILE A 374 1.41 24.25 -15.54
CA ILE A 374 0.31 23.37 -15.95
C ILE A 374 -0.84 24.26 -16.46
N ASN A 375 -1.00 24.34 -17.78
CA ASN A 375 -1.98 25.18 -18.46
C ASN A 375 -3.44 24.97 -18.00
N ASP A 376 -3.76 23.86 -17.35
CA ASP A 376 -5.11 23.56 -16.84
C ASP A 376 -5.40 24.12 -15.45
N ILE A 377 -4.39 24.40 -14.61
CA ILE A 377 -4.60 24.96 -13.26
C ILE A 377 -4.98 26.45 -13.35
N SER A 378 -4.54 27.17 -14.39
CA SER A 378 -4.89 28.58 -14.61
C SER A 378 -6.40 28.82 -14.73
N LEU A 379 -7.17 27.85 -15.24
CA LEU A 379 -8.63 27.95 -15.32
C LEU A 379 -9.31 27.81 -13.95
N VAL A 380 -8.76 26.95 -13.08
CA VAL A 380 -9.23 26.76 -11.69
C VAL A 380 -8.84 27.93 -10.79
N MET A 381 -7.65 28.49 -11.01
CA MET A 381 -7.16 29.68 -10.30
C MET A 381 -7.94 30.96 -10.65
N CYS A 382 -8.62 30.98 -11.80
CA CYS A 382 -9.47 32.07 -12.26
C CYS A 382 -10.96 31.96 -11.86
N GLY A 383 -11.34 31.02 -10.99
CA GLY A 383 -12.67 30.98 -10.38
C GLY A 383 -13.78 30.45 -11.29
N GLY A 384 -13.47 29.60 -12.28
CA GLY A 384 -14.49 28.86 -13.02
C GLY A 384 -14.97 27.64 -12.23
N ASP A 385 -16.27 27.58 -11.92
CA ASP A 385 -16.92 26.34 -11.47
C ASP A 385 -16.79 25.28 -12.57
N VAL A 386 -16.05 24.20 -12.28
CA VAL A 386 -15.95 23.02 -13.15
C VAL A 386 -16.40 21.80 -12.33
N PRO A 387 -17.24 20.89 -12.89
CA PRO A 387 -17.78 19.78 -12.13
C PRO A 387 -16.66 18.83 -11.70
N VAL A 388 -16.79 18.31 -10.47
CA VAL A 388 -15.99 17.21 -9.94
C VAL A 388 -15.92 16.09 -10.98
N MET A 389 -14.71 15.75 -11.46
CA MET A 389 -14.51 14.56 -12.30
C MET A 389 -14.94 13.33 -11.50
N SER A 390 -16.16 12.86 -11.76
CA SER A 390 -16.55 11.50 -11.48
C SER A 390 -15.73 10.59 -12.39
N LEU A 391 -14.79 9.85 -11.80
CA LEU A 391 -14.22 8.66 -12.43
C LEU A 391 -15.34 7.60 -12.53
N SER A 392 -16.24 7.78 -13.49
CA SER A 392 -17.14 6.75 -13.96
C SER A 392 -16.40 5.94 -15.02
N VAL A 393 -15.80 4.83 -14.61
CA VAL A 393 -15.44 3.77 -15.54
C VAL A 393 -16.75 3.10 -15.95
N VAL A 394 -17.30 3.48 -17.10
CA VAL A 394 -18.35 2.72 -17.77
C VAL A 394 -17.81 2.38 -19.16
N GLY A 395 -17.48 1.11 -19.33
CA GLY A 395 -17.25 0.53 -20.65
C GLY A 395 -18.59 0.34 -21.34
N ASP A 396 -18.83 1.11 -22.40
CA ASP A 396 -19.81 0.74 -23.41
C ASP A 396 -19.19 -0.35 -24.29
N ALA A 397 -19.69 -1.58 -24.15
CA ALA A 397 -19.46 -2.64 -25.12
C ALA A 397 -20.42 -2.41 -26.32
N PRO A 398 -19.95 -2.47 -27.57
CA PRO A 398 -20.84 -2.42 -28.71
C PRO A 398 -21.63 -3.73 -28.81
N VAL A 399 -22.95 -3.59 -28.92
CA VAL A 399 -23.87 -4.66 -29.31
C VAL A 399 -23.59 -4.98 -30.78
N GLU A 400 -23.00 -6.14 -31.06
CA GLU A 400 -23.02 -6.73 -32.40
C GLU A 400 -24.40 -7.37 -32.62
N ASP A 401 -25.25 -6.66 -33.36
CA ASP A 401 -26.40 -7.25 -34.02
C ASP A 401 -25.92 -8.26 -35.07
N SER A 402 -26.18 -9.54 -34.84
CA SER A 402 -26.07 -10.59 -35.85
C SER A 402 -27.46 -10.91 -36.40
N ILE A 403 -27.63 -10.68 -37.72
CA ILE A 403 -28.60 -11.40 -38.56
C ILE A 403 -27.92 -12.68 -39.04
#